data_AF-A0AAD6UMP9-F1
#
_entry.id   AF-A0AAD6UMP9-F1
#
_cell.length_a   1.000
_cell.length_b   1.000
_cell.length_c   1.000
_cell.angle_alpha   90.00
_cell.angle_beta   90.00
_cell.angle_gamma   90.00
#
_symmetry.space_group_name_H-M   'P 1'
#
loop_
_entity.id
_entity.type
_entity.pdbx_description
1 polymer ?
#
loop_
_entity_poly.entity_id
_entity_poly.type
_entity_poly.pdbx_seq_one_letter_code
_entity_poly.pdbx_strand_id
1 'polypeptide(L)'
;YSLDIKEALRLLSISLSKPLFLDSLWKEVLLDRFVDLDVIVANRFATEPDEPHQLFLGDHQFEVKKPKLVSRVSNHGEWVLAFRAYERAVNCAFKGRWAELETYANHIQDLFASWHPSLHHRIINYDRAARNLIGQSHSLLFSDTLQLRACENAHLS
;
A
#
# COMPACT_ATOMS: atom_id res chain seq x y z
N TYR A 1 -7.05 -17.04 -6.35
CA TYR A 1 -5.63 -16.85 -5.98
C TYR A 1 -5.22 -17.61 -4.71
N SER A 2 -6.05 -17.64 -3.65
CA SER A 2 -5.71 -18.31 -2.38
C SER A 2 -5.41 -19.81 -2.47
N LEU A 3 -5.93 -20.51 -3.48
CA LEU A 3 -5.72 -21.95 -3.68
C LEU A 3 -4.31 -22.31 -4.17
N ASP A 4 -3.68 -21.45 -4.98
CA ASP A 4 -2.31 -21.63 -5.44
C ASP A 4 -1.65 -20.27 -5.75
N ILE A 5 -1.04 -19.70 -4.71
CA ILE A 5 -0.38 -18.39 -4.82
C ILE A 5 0.93 -18.46 -5.60
N LYS A 6 1.59 -19.63 -5.65
CA LYS A 6 2.85 -19.78 -6.38
C LYS A 6 2.59 -19.72 -7.87
N GLU A 7 1.56 -20.42 -8.33
CA GLU A 7 1.15 -20.37 -9.72
C GLU A 7 0.64 -18.98 -10.11
N ALA A 8 -0.11 -18.32 -9.24
CA ALA A 8 -0.55 -16.93 -9.46
C ALA A 8 0.62 -15.95 -9.65
N LEU A 9 1.64 -16.03 -8.80
CA LEU A 9 2.86 -15.22 -8.93
C LEU A 9 3.63 -15.55 -10.20
N ARG A 10 3.70 -16.84 -10.59
CA ARG A 10 4.36 -17.28 -11.83
C ARG A 10 3.66 -16.69 -13.06
N LEU A 11 2.34 -16.81 -13.14
CA LEU A 11 1.53 -16.25 -14.23
C LEU A 11 1.67 -14.72 -14.29
N LEU A 12 1.72 -14.06 -13.12
CA LEU A 12 1.90 -12.62 -13.05
C LEU A 12 3.27 -12.16 -13.56
N SER A 13 4.34 -12.91 -13.26
CA SER A 13 5.70 -12.63 -13.76
C SER A 13 5.84 -12.78 -15.28
N ILE A 14 4.99 -13.58 -15.92
CA ILE A 14 4.98 -13.77 -17.38
C ILE A 14 4.00 -12.79 -18.06
N SER A 15 3.15 -12.10 -17.29
CA SER A 15 2.17 -11.17 -17.82
C SER A 15 2.83 -9.88 -18.34
N LEU A 16 2.65 -9.61 -19.64
CA LEU A 16 3.03 -8.35 -20.30
C LEU A 16 2.33 -7.12 -19.69
N SER A 17 1.25 -7.32 -18.94
CA SER A 17 0.46 -6.26 -18.30
C SER A 17 0.83 -6.01 -16.84
N LYS A 18 1.91 -6.64 -16.33
CA LYS A 18 2.39 -6.43 -14.96
C LYS A 18 2.83 -4.97 -14.78
N PRO A 19 2.16 -4.18 -13.92
CA PRO A 19 2.60 -2.81 -13.65
C PRO A 19 3.92 -2.82 -12.86
N LEU A 20 4.67 -1.72 -12.96
CA LEU A 20 5.76 -1.42 -12.03
C LEU A 20 5.20 -1.36 -10.60
N PHE A 21 5.50 -2.39 -9.81
CA PHE A 21 5.05 -2.61 -8.44
C PHE A 21 6.04 -3.54 -7.73
N LEU A 22 6.17 -3.40 -6.40
CA LEU A 22 7.18 -4.12 -5.65
C LEU A 22 6.87 -5.62 -5.53
N ASP A 23 7.86 -6.45 -5.82
CA ASP A 23 7.67 -7.90 -5.86
C ASP A 23 7.24 -8.51 -4.52
N SER A 24 7.73 -7.95 -3.41
CA SER A 24 7.35 -8.41 -2.06
C SER A 24 5.88 -8.13 -1.69
N LEU A 25 5.22 -7.20 -2.38
CA LEU A 25 3.84 -6.80 -2.08
C LEU A 25 2.80 -7.55 -2.93
N TRP A 26 3.20 -8.22 -4.01
CA TRP A 26 2.25 -8.98 -4.85
C TRP A 26 1.51 -10.07 -4.09
N LYS A 27 2.16 -10.67 -3.08
CA LYS A 27 1.52 -11.67 -2.24
C LYS A 27 0.28 -11.11 -1.53
N GLU A 28 0.42 -9.93 -0.93
CA GLU A 28 -0.69 -9.29 -0.19
C GLU A 28 -1.78 -8.81 -1.15
N VAL A 29 -1.40 -8.29 -2.33
CA VAL A 29 -2.38 -7.97 -3.39
C VAL A 29 -3.16 -9.21 -3.81
N LEU A 30 -2.50 -10.32 -4.15
CA LEU A 30 -3.17 -11.54 -4.63
C LEU A 30 -4.06 -12.20 -3.57
N LEU A 31 -3.76 -11.98 -2.28
CA LEU A 31 -4.57 -12.46 -1.17
C LEU A 31 -5.69 -11.49 -0.77
N ASP A 32 -5.82 -10.36 -1.46
CA ASP A 32 -6.74 -9.27 -1.15
C ASP A 32 -6.59 -8.76 0.30
N ARG A 33 -5.33 -8.61 0.73
CA ARG A 33 -4.97 -8.17 2.08
C ARG A 33 -4.51 -6.72 2.09
N PHE A 34 -4.37 -6.19 3.30
CA PHE A 34 -3.80 -4.88 3.52
C PHE A 34 -2.40 -4.76 2.89
N VAL A 35 -2.23 -3.75 2.04
CA VAL A 35 -0.94 -3.36 1.46
C VAL A 35 -0.49 -2.05 2.09
N ASP A 36 0.72 -2.05 2.63
CA ASP A 36 1.31 -0.85 3.21
C ASP A 36 1.84 0.10 2.13
N LEU A 37 1.27 1.31 2.05
CA LEU A 37 1.68 2.34 1.10
C LEU A 37 3.04 2.92 1.44
N ASP A 38 3.47 2.90 2.71
CA ASP A 38 4.80 3.39 3.11
C ASP A 38 5.90 2.56 2.42
N VAL A 39 5.68 1.25 2.29
CA VAL A 39 6.62 0.35 1.59
C VAL A 39 6.74 0.70 0.10
N ILE A 40 5.63 1.11 -0.53
CA ILE A 40 5.61 1.53 -1.94
C ILE A 40 6.43 2.82 -2.13
N VAL A 41 6.25 3.80 -1.26
CA VAL A 41 6.99 5.08 -1.32
C VAL A 41 8.47 4.86 -1.00
N ALA A 42 8.78 4.13 0.07
CA ALA A 42 10.15 3.83 0.47
C ALA A 42 10.95 3.05 -0.58
N ASN A 43 10.30 2.20 -1.37
CA ASN A 43 10.97 1.52 -2.47
C ASN A 43 11.17 2.42 -3.68
N ARG A 44 10.23 3.33 -3.97
CA ARG A 44 10.31 4.21 -5.15
C ARG A 44 11.47 5.19 -5.10
N PHE A 45 11.81 5.68 -3.91
CA PHE A 45 12.94 6.60 -3.69
C PHE A 45 14.21 5.89 -3.23
N ALA A 46 14.24 4.55 -3.21
CA ALA A 46 15.45 3.80 -2.89
C ALA A 46 16.41 3.88 -4.09
N THR A 47 17.36 4.80 -4.05
CA THR A 47 18.38 5.01 -5.10
C THR A 47 19.54 4.04 -5.00
N GLU A 48 19.68 3.31 -3.89
CA GLU A 48 20.80 2.40 -3.63
C GLU A 48 20.32 0.96 -3.42
N PRO A 49 21.00 -0.06 -3.99
CA PRO A 49 20.81 -1.44 -3.60
C PRO A 49 21.15 -1.61 -2.12
N ASP A 50 20.31 -2.36 -1.41
CA ASP A 50 20.47 -2.67 0.01
C ASP A 50 21.62 -3.70 0.15
N GLU A 51 22.86 -3.24 0.04
CA GLU A 51 24.03 -4.10 0.25
C GLU A 51 24.13 -4.45 1.74
N PRO A 52 23.99 -5.74 2.12
CA PRO A 52 24.13 -6.15 3.50
C PRO A 52 25.56 -5.85 3.97
N HIS A 53 25.69 -5.02 4.99
CA HIS A 53 26.99 -4.77 5.60
C HIS A 53 27.30 -5.95 6.52
N GLN A 54 28.34 -6.69 6.19
CA GLN A 54 28.85 -7.75 7.06
C GLN A 54 29.66 -7.09 8.17
N LEU A 55 29.18 -7.20 9.41
CA LEU A 55 29.91 -6.81 10.60
C LEU A 55 30.56 -8.05 11.20
N PHE A 56 31.87 -7.99 11.42
CA PHE A 56 32.61 -9.02 12.14
C PHE A 56 32.74 -8.62 13.60
N LEU A 57 32.30 -9.50 14.50
CA LEU A 57 32.42 -9.36 15.96
C LEU A 57 33.23 -10.58 16.45
N GLY A 58 34.56 -10.43 16.47
CA GLY A 58 35.46 -11.57 16.64
C GLY A 58 35.33 -12.56 15.48
N ASP A 59 35.04 -13.82 15.79
CA ASP A 59 34.86 -14.90 14.80
C ASP A 59 33.41 -15.03 14.29
N HIS A 60 32.50 -14.17 14.76
CA HIS A 60 31.09 -14.20 14.38
C HIS A 60 30.78 -13.13 13.33
N GLN A 61 30.19 -13.58 12.22
CA GLN A 61 29.71 -12.71 11.15
C GLN A 61 28.24 -12.37 11.40
N PHE A 62 27.93 -11.08 11.46
CA PHE A 62 26.58 -10.54 11.54
C PHE A 62 26.23 -9.83 10.25
N GLU A 63 25.09 -10.17 9.68
CA GLU A 63 24.51 -9.43 8.58
C GLU A 63 23.64 -8.30 9.16
N VAL A 64 24.16 -7.06 9.13
CA VAL A 64 23.39 -5.90 9.58
C VAL A 64 22.94 -5.12 8.36
N LYS A 65 21.64 -5.22 8.08
CA LYS A 65 20.99 -4.35 7.09
C LYS A 65 21.01 -2.94 7.66
N LYS A 66 21.46 -1.95 6.87
CA LYS A 66 21.34 -0.54 7.25
C LYS A 66 19.87 -0.28 7.60
N PRO A 67 19.56 0.51 8.64
CA PRO A 67 18.19 0.92 8.90
C PRO A 67 17.74 1.75 7.69
N LYS A 68 16.99 1.10 6.79
CA LYS A 68 16.39 1.77 5.64
C LYS A 68 15.55 2.91 6.19
N LEU A 69 15.82 4.14 5.76
CA LEU A 69 14.96 5.28 6.07
C LEU A 69 13.55 4.86 5.65
N VAL A 70 12.67 4.62 6.64
CA VAL A 70 11.29 4.25 6.38
C VAL A 70 10.62 5.52 5.88
N SER A 71 10.71 5.77 4.57
CA SER A 71 9.92 6.83 3.94
C SER A 71 8.46 6.47 4.16
N ARG A 72 7.78 7.27 4.98
CA ARG A 72 6.35 7.13 5.23
C ARG A 72 5.61 8.10 4.34
N VAL A 73 4.43 7.71 3.89
CA VAL A 73 3.51 8.64 3.24
C VAL A 73 3.21 9.76 4.24
N SER A 74 3.59 10.99 3.87
CA SER A 74 3.53 12.16 4.75
C SER A 74 2.69 13.30 4.18
N ASN A 75 2.42 13.29 2.87
CA ASN A 75 1.67 14.32 2.18
C ASN A 75 0.75 13.74 1.09
N HIS A 76 -0.15 14.58 0.59
CA HIS A 76 -1.11 14.23 -0.46
C HIS A 76 -0.43 13.69 -1.73
N GLY A 77 0.68 14.28 -2.17
CA GLY A 77 1.38 13.85 -3.38
C GLY A 77 1.97 12.44 -3.26
N GLU A 78 2.62 12.15 -2.14
CA GLU A 78 3.13 10.80 -1.82
C GLU A 78 1.99 9.78 -1.73
N TRP A 79 0.86 10.16 -1.11
CA TRP A 79 -0.31 9.31 -1.04
C TRP A 79 -0.87 8.99 -2.43
N VAL A 80 -1.05 9.99 -3.30
CA VAL A 80 -1.52 9.80 -4.68
C VAL A 80 -0.60 8.85 -5.44
N LEU A 81 0.71 9.06 -5.33
CA LEU A 81 1.70 8.23 -6.01
C LEU A 81 1.66 6.78 -5.55
N ALA A 82 1.54 6.54 -4.24
CA ALA A 82 1.48 5.20 -3.67
C ALA A 82 0.16 4.51 -4.00
N PHE A 83 -0.96 5.21 -3.84
CA PHE A 83 -2.30 4.67 -4.08
C PHE A 83 -2.50 4.31 -5.57
N ARG A 84 -2.03 5.14 -6.51
CA ARG A 84 -2.09 4.81 -7.95
C ARG A 84 -1.24 3.59 -8.33
N ALA A 85 -0.13 3.34 -7.63
CA ALA A 85 0.66 2.13 -7.84
C ALA A 85 -0.08 0.89 -7.30
N TYR A 86 -0.66 1.01 -6.11
CA TYR A 86 -1.53 -0.02 -5.53
C TYR A 86 -2.74 -0.33 -6.42
N GLU A 87 -3.48 0.69 -6.86
CA GLU A 87 -4.65 0.57 -7.74
C GLU A 87 -4.32 -0.18 -9.04
N ARG A 88 -3.19 0.14 -9.69
CA ARG A 88 -2.75 -0.59 -10.88
C ARG A 88 -2.47 -2.07 -10.58
N ALA A 89 -1.85 -2.37 -9.43
CA ALA A 89 -1.59 -3.75 -9.02
C ALA A 89 -2.89 -4.53 -8.75
N VAL A 90 -3.85 -3.92 -8.03
CA VAL A 90 -5.15 -4.52 -7.75
C VAL A 90 -5.94 -4.74 -9.04
N ASN A 91 -6.00 -3.78 -9.97
CA ASN A 91 -6.70 -3.95 -11.25
C ASN A 91 -6.02 -4.95 -12.21
N CYS A 92 -4.71 -5.17 -12.04
CA CYS A 92 -4.00 -6.25 -12.73
C CYS A 92 -4.44 -7.61 -12.19
N ALA A 93 -4.50 -7.76 -10.86
CA ALA A 93 -4.88 -9.00 -10.18
C ALA A 93 -6.39 -9.31 -10.24
N PHE A 94 -7.25 -8.32 -10.06
CA PHE A 94 -8.70 -8.49 -9.99
C PHE A 94 -9.39 -7.62 -11.04
N LYS A 95 -10.06 -8.28 -11.98
CA LYS A 95 -10.87 -7.58 -12.99
C LYS A 95 -12.15 -7.05 -12.34
N GLY A 96 -12.51 -5.80 -12.66
CA GLY A 96 -13.77 -5.19 -12.24
C GLY A 96 -13.72 -4.35 -10.95
N ARG A 97 -12.58 -4.28 -10.25
CA ARG A 97 -12.43 -3.48 -9.01
C ARG A 97 -12.10 -1.99 -9.23
N TRP A 98 -12.03 -1.55 -10.48
CA TRP A 98 -11.70 -0.16 -10.81
C TRP A 98 -12.66 0.84 -10.15
N ALA A 99 -13.96 0.62 -10.29
CA ALA A 99 -14.96 1.60 -9.86
C ALA A 99 -14.95 1.84 -8.34
N GLU A 100 -14.73 0.79 -7.53
CA GLU A 100 -14.64 0.92 -6.08
C GLU A 100 -13.35 1.65 -5.64
N LEU A 101 -12.22 1.36 -6.30
CA LEU A 101 -10.94 2.01 -6.01
C LEU A 101 -10.96 3.48 -6.41
N GLU A 102 -11.59 3.80 -7.55
CA GLU A 102 -11.80 5.17 -8.01
C GLU A 102 -12.70 5.95 -7.06
N THR A 103 -13.79 5.34 -6.60
CA THR A 103 -14.71 5.95 -5.60
C THR A 103 -13.96 6.29 -4.30
N TYR A 104 -13.16 5.34 -3.80
CA TYR A 104 -12.36 5.58 -2.59
C TYR A 104 -11.25 6.61 -2.80
N ALA A 105 -10.59 6.59 -3.96
CA ALA A 105 -9.57 7.58 -4.29
C ALA A 105 -10.15 9.00 -4.24
N ASN A 106 -11.30 9.21 -4.86
CA ASN A 106 -12.01 10.49 -4.85
C ASN A 106 -12.38 10.89 -3.42
N HIS A 107 -12.91 9.98 -2.61
CA HIS A 107 -13.22 10.24 -1.19
C HIS A 107 -12.02 10.79 -0.42
N ILE A 108 -10.86 10.14 -0.51
CA ILE A 108 -9.64 10.60 0.19
C ILE A 108 -9.12 11.92 -0.39
N GLN A 109 -9.20 12.12 -1.71
CA GLN A 109 -8.79 13.37 -2.34
C GLN A 109 -9.68 14.54 -1.92
N ASP A 110 -10.99 14.34 -1.81
CA ASP A 110 -11.94 15.35 -1.32
C ASP A 110 -11.63 15.74 0.13
N LEU A 111 -11.22 14.78 0.97
CA LEU A 111 -10.73 15.07 2.33
C LEU A 111 -9.48 15.94 2.29
N PHE A 112 -8.48 15.61 1.46
CA PHE A 112 -7.26 16.43 1.32
C PHE A 112 -7.56 17.85 0.82
N ALA A 113 -8.52 18.00 -0.09
CA ALA A 113 -8.93 19.29 -0.63
C ALA A 113 -9.72 20.15 0.38
N SER A 114 -10.52 19.50 1.24
CA SER A 114 -11.39 20.19 2.20
C SER A 114 -10.69 20.57 3.51
N TRP A 115 -9.58 19.90 3.84
CA TRP A 115 -8.88 20.07 5.12
C TRP A 115 -7.58 20.86 4.98
N HIS A 116 -7.26 21.66 6.01
CA HIS A 116 -6.01 22.40 6.06
C HIS A 116 -4.78 21.46 6.07
N PRO A 117 -3.66 21.80 5.38
CA PRO A 117 -2.48 20.95 5.28
C PRO A 117 -1.89 20.46 6.62
N SER A 118 -2.02 21.24 7.69
CA SER A 118 -1.59 20.83 9.04
C SER A 118 -2.30 19.58 9.57
N LEU A 119 -3.49 19.26 9.03
CA LEU A 119 -4.32 18.13 9.42
C LEU A 119 -4.22 16.94 8.47
N HIS A 120 -3.44 17.05 7.38
CA HIS A 120 -3.28 15.99 6.37
C HIS A 120 -2.75 14.67 6.96
N HIS A 121 -1.96 14.73 8.03
CA HIS A 121 -1.52 13.53 8.77
C HIS A 121 -2.69 12.70 9.31
N ARG A 122 -3.82 13.33 9.68
CA ARG A 122 -5.02 12.63 10.17
C ARG A 122 -5.71 11.88 9.04
N ILE A 123 -5.75 12.47 7.84
CA ILE A 123 -6.31 11.84 6.63
C ILE A 123 -5.50 10.61 6.25
N ILE A 124 -4.16 10.69 6.32
CA ILE A 124 -3.27 9.56 6.06
C ILE A 124 -3.48 8.43 7.08
N ASN A 125 -3.65 8.78 8.36
CA ASN A 125 -3.95 7.80 9.41
C ASN A 125 -5.33 7.15 9.20
N TYR A 126 -6.34 7.94 8.85
CA TYR A 126 -7.67 7.46 8.48
C TYR A 126 -7.60 6.48 7.30
N ASP A 127 -6.93 6.86 6.21
CA ASP A 127 -6.75 6.00 5.04
C ASP A 127 -6.13 4.65 5.42
N ARG A 128 -5.06 4.68 6.23
CA ARG A 128 -4.41 3.46 6.70
C ARG A 128 -5.37 2.57 7.48
N ALA A 129 -6.14 3.15 8.40
CA ALA A 129 -7.11 2.41 9.20
C ALA A 129 -8.26 1.85 8.35
N ALA A 130 -8.79 2.64 7.41
CA ALA A 130 -9.85 2.24 6.50
C ALA A 130 -9.42 1.07 5.60
N ARG A 131 -8.24 1.16 4.95
CA ARG A 131 -7.72 0.07 4.12
C ARG A 131 -7.37 -1.18 4.90
N ASN A 132 -6.90 -1.03 6.15
CA ASN A 132 -6.65 -2.18 7.02
C ASN A 132 -7.97 -2.88 7.39
N LEU A 133 -9.02 -2.11 7.67
CA LEU A 133 -10.36 -2.66 7.93
C LEU A 133 -10.91 -3.40 6.70
N ILE A 134 -10.80 -2.80 5.50
CA ILE A 134 -11.20 -3.43 4.24
C ILE A 134 -10.41 -4.73 4.02
N GLY A 135 -9.08 -4.70 4.16
CA GLY A 135 -8.24 -5.89 3.97
C GLY A 135 -8.44 -7.01 5.01
N GLN A 136 -9.12 -6.73 6.13
CA GLN A 136 -9.52 -7.73 7.12
C GLN A 136 -10.94 -8.27 6.90
N SER A 137 -11.74 -7.59 6.07
CA SER A 137 -13.15 -7.91 5.86
C SER A 137 -13.42 -8.35 4.43
N HIS A 138 -13.89 -9.57 4.25
CA HIS A 138 -14.27 -10.08 2.92
C HIS A 138 -15.60 -9.51 2.40
N SER A 139 -16.31 -8.70 3.18
CA SER A 139 -17.62 -8.13 2.82
C SER A 139 -17.62 -6.61 2.67
N LEU A 140 -16.47 -5.95 2.84
CA LEU A 140 -16.34 -4.50 2.69
C LEU A 140 -15.67 -4.17 1.37
N LEU A 141 -16.31 -3.29 0.59
CA LEU A 141 -15.74 -2.74 -0.62
C LEU A 141 -15.16 -1.34 -0.36
N PHE A 142 -14.24 -0.93 -1.22
CA PHE A 142 -13.70 0.43 -1.19
C PHE A 142 -14.78 1.51 -1.42
N SER A 143 -15.87 1.16 -2.10
CA SER A 143 -17.02 2.03 -2.32
C SER A 143 -17.94 2.20 -1.10
N ASP A 144 -17.77 1.38 -0.04
CA ASP A 144 -18.65 1.40 1.14
C ASP A 144 -18.30 2.52 2.13
N THR A 145 -18.22 3.77 1.64
CA THR A 145 -17.81 4.95 2.43
C THR A 145 -18.67 5.17 3.68
N LEU A 146 -19.94 4.77 3.64
CA LEU A 146 -20.82 4.81 4.82
C LEU A 146 -20.32 3.93 5.97
N GLN A 147 -19.80 2.74 5.66
CA GLN A 147 -19.25 1.83 6.68
C GLN A 147 -17.90 2.33 7.23
N LEU A 148 -17.21 3.17 6.45
CA LEU A 148 -15.96 3.81 6.88
C LEU A 148 -16.18 5.02 7.79
N ARG A 149 -17.42 5.53 7.93
CA ARG A 149 -17.72 6.72 8.76
C ARG A 149 -17.29 6.60 10.22
N ALA A 150 -17.41 5.40 10.81
CA ALA A 150 -16.96 5.18 12.18
C ALA A 150 -15.43 5.38 12.30
N CYS A 151 -14.69 4.88 11.30
CA CYS A 151 -13.24 5.06 11.20
C CYS A 151 -12.89 6.54 10.90
N GLU A 152 -13.65 7.19 10.03
CA GLU A 152 -13.50 8.60 9.69
C GLU A 152 -13.65 9.49 10.93
N ASN A 153 -14.74 9.34 11.67
CA ASN A 153 -14.99 10.09 12.90
C ASN A 153 -13.88 9.88 13.94
N ALA A 154 -13.36 8.66 14.08
CA ALA A 154 -12.31 8.37 15.07
C ALA A 154 -10.97 9.08 14.78
N HIS A 155 -10.69 9.42 13.52
CA HIS A 155 -9.42 10.01 13.11
C HIS A 155 -9.55 11.49 12.72
N LEU A 156 -10.73 11.90 12.27
CA LEU A 156 -11.02 13.23 11.75
C LEU A 156 -11.92 14.06 12.69
N SER A 157 -12.19 13.64 13.93
CA SER A 157 -12.85 14.48 14.94
C SER A 157 -11.93 15.51 15.59
#